data_AF-A0A2H0MK35-F1
#
_entry.id   AF-A0A2H0MK35-F1
#
_cell.length_a   1.000
_cell.length_b   1.000
_cell.length_c   1.000
_cell.angle_alpha   90.00
_cell.angle_beta   90.00
_cell.angle_gamma   90.00
#
_symmetry.space_group_name_H-M   'P 1'
#
loop_
_entity.id
_entity.type
_entity.pdbx_description
1 polymer ?
#
loop_
_entity_poly.entity_id
_entity_poly.type
_entity_poly.pdbx_seq_one_letter_code
_entity_poly.pdbx_strand_id
1 'polypeptide(L)'
;MPTPAQVLLTHLDWSIQHMQDSLNRPRTDYYRNAALQRFRFTFDLAVKTIAALGGETGETCPSPAECFSLAERRGWSEDCKDLLSSFEKLTTLPLTQNAEEIYARLTVYHQFFRRLHANLDRAIRSLPSQSNSV
;
A
#
# COMPACT_ATOMS: atom_id res chain seq x y z
N MET A 1 16.86 14.18 -10.62
CA MET A 1 15.73 13.34 -11.09
C MET A 1 15.06 12.71 -9.87
N PRO A 2 13.74 12.44 -9.89
CA PRO A 2 13.09 11.80 -8.75
C PRO A 2 13.65 10.39 -8.53
N THR A 3 13.77 9.97 -7.27
CA THR A 3 14.18 8.60 -6.92
C THR A 3 13.06 7.60 -7.22
N PRO A 4 13.35 6.29 -7.35
CA PRO A 4 12.32 5.28 -7.50
C PRO A 4 11.24 5.35 -6.41
N ALA A 5 11.61 5.59 -5.16
CA ALA A 5 10.65 5.74 -4.07
C ALA A 5 9.73 6.96 -4.26
N GLN A 6 10.26 8.10 -4.75
CA GLN A 6 9.45 9.30 -5.03
C GLN A 6 8.42 9.09 -6.15
N VAL A 7 8.83 8.39 -7.21
CA VAL A 7 7.92 8.05 -8.32
C VAL A 7 6.81 7.11 -7.83
N LEU A 8 7.17 6.05 -7.11
CA LEU A 8 6.21 5.09 -6.58
C LEU A 8 5.27 5.70 -5.55
N LEU A 9 5.76 6.61 -4.69
CA LEU A 9 4.93 7.34 -3.74
C LEU A 9 3.83 8.16 -4.44
N THR A 10 4.17 8.81 -5.56
CA THR A 10 3.19 9.55 -6.37
C THR A 10 2.10 8.63 -6.93
N HIS A 11 2.49 7.45 -7.42
CA HIS A 11 1.53 6.45 -7.90
C HIS A 11 0.68 5.86 -6.77
N LEU A 12 1.27 5.67 -5.59
CA LEU A 12 0.56 5.21 -4.41
C LEU A 12 -0.52 6.23 -3.99
N ASP A 13 -0.20 7.52 -3.92
CA ASP A 13 -1.19 8.56 -3.61
C ASP A 13 -2.36 8.53 -4.59
N TRP A 14 -2.05 8.50 -5.90
CA TRP A 14 -3.05 8.41 -6.95
C TRP A 14 -3.94 7.17 -6.80
N SER A 15 -3.37 5.99 -6.51
CA SER A 15 -4.13 4.76 -6.30
C SER A 15 -5.02 4.83 -5.07
N ILE A 16 -4.54 5.45 -3.97
CA ILE A 16 -5.32 5.61 -2.74
C ILE A 16 -6.55 6.50 -3.00
N GLN A 17 -6.38 7.61 -3.73
CA GLN A 17 -7.49 8.48 -4.13
C GLN A 17 -8.55 7.71 -4.95
N HIS A 18 -8.11 6.91 -5.92
CA HIS A 18 -9.02 6.11 -6.76
C HIS A 18 -9.71 4.96 -6.00
N MET A 19 -9.06 4.45 -4.95
CA MET A 19 -9.69 3.49 -4.03
C MET A 19 -10.87 4.15 -3.31
N GLN A 20 -10.72 5.38 -2.82
CA GLN A 20 -11.81 6.14 -2.17
C GLN A 20 -13.01 6.33 -3.11
N ASP A 21 -12.75 6.73 -4.37
CA ASP A 21 -13.81 6.92 -5.36
C ASP A 21 -14.66 5.67 -5.59
N SER A 22 -14.06 4.49 -5.43
CA SER A 22 -14.75 3.21 -5.61
C SER A 22 -15.57 2.80 -4.40
N LEU A 23 -15.21 3.28 -3.21
CA LEU A 23 -16.00 3.10 -1.99
C LEU A 23 -17.25 3.98 -1.99
N ASN A 24 -17.25 5.08 -2.76
CA ASN A 24 -18.39 5.98 -2.89
C ASN A 24 -19.42 5.52 -3.95
N ARG A 25 -19.20 4.38 -4.63
CA ARG A 25 -20.12 3.85 -5.64
C ARG A 25 -21.25 3.03 -5.01
N PRO A 26 -22.41 2.90 -5.69
CA PRO A 26 -23.49 2.02 -5.23
C PRO A 26 -22.99 0.60 -4.99
N ARG A 27 -23.46 -0.05 -3.92
CA ARG A 27 -23.07 -1.42 -3.58
C ARG A 27 -23.75 -2.41 -4.52
N THR A 28 -23.08 -2.71 -5.64
CA THR A 28 -23.43 -3.79 -6.58
C THR A 28 -22.26 -4.76 -6.69
N ASP A 29 -22.50 -5.99 -7.18
CA ASP A 29 -21.43 -6.96 -7.41
C ASP A 29 -20.31 -6.40 -8.28
N TYR A 30 -20.68 -5.64 -9.32
CA TYR A 30 -19.73 -4.97 -10.21
C TYR A 30 -18.83 -3.97 -9.46
N TYR A 31 -19.42 -3.04 -8.72
CA TYR A 31 -18.66 -2.01 -8.01
C TYR A 31 -17.87 -2.59 -6.83
N ARG A 32 -18.40 -3.61 -6.15
CA ARG A 32 -17.69 -4.36 -5.11
C ARG A 32 -16.40 -4.98 -5.65
N ASN A 33 -16.51 -5.74 -6.75
CA ASN A 33 -15.36 -6.40 -7.36
C ASN A 33 -14.33 -5.37 -7.87
N ALA A 34 -14.79 -4.25 -8.42
CA ALA A 34 -13.94 -3.16 -8.88
C ALA A 34 -13.20 -2.45 -7.71
N ALA A 35 -13.83 -2.34 -6.53
CA ALA A 35 -13.20 -1.80 -5.33
C ALA A 35 -12.16 -2.76 -4.75
N LEU A 36 -12.46 -4.07 -4.69
CA LEU A 36 -11.52 -5.10 -4.27
C LEU A 36 -10.28 -5.17 -5.19
N GLN A 37 -10.48 -4.99 -6.50
CA GLN A 37 -9.38 -4.92 -7.45
C GLN A 37 -8.49 -3.70 -7.19
N ARG A 38 -9.06 -2.52 -6.94
CA ARG A 38 -8.30 -1.32 -6.59
C ARG A 38 -7.57 -1.44 -5.26
N PHE A 39 -8.17 -2.13 -4.29
CA PHE A 39 -7.48 -2.49 -3.06
C PHE A 39 -6.22 -3.32 -3.35
N ARG A 40 -6.32 -4.36 -4.18
CA ARG A 40 -5.15 -5.18 -4.57
C ARG A 40 -4.05 -4.37 -5.24
N PHE A 41 -4.40 -3.45 -6.14
CA PHE A 41 -3.44 -2.56 -6.79
C PHE A 41 -2.77 -1.59 -5.80
N THR A 42 -3.56 -1.01 -4.89
CA THR A 42 -3.06 -0.09 -3.87
C THR A 42 -2.10 -0.82 -2.92
N PHE A 43 -2.43 -2.05 -2.52
CA PHE A 43 -1.56 -2.89 -1.71
C PHE A 43 -0.22 -3.19 -2.42
N ASP A 44 -0.24 -3.59 -3.68
CA ASP A 44 0.97 -3.86 -4.46
C ASP A 44 1.87 -2.62 -4.59
N LEU A 45 1.27 -1.45 -4.85
CA LEU A 45 2.01 -0.17 -4.87
C LEU A 45 2.61 0.17 -3.51
N ALA A 46 1.89 -0.09 -2.40
CA ALA A 46 2.42 0.13 -1.06
C ALA A 46 3.67 -0.74 -0.80
N VAL A 47 3.61 -2.03 -1.14
CA VAL A 47 4.75 -2.95 -1.01
C VAL A 47 5.94 -2.46 -1.83
N LYS A 48 5.72 -2.11 -3.10
CA LYS A 48 6.78 -1.59 -3.98
C LYS A 48 7.40 -0.29 -3.45
N THR A 49 6.58 0.61 -2.92
CA THR A 49 7.06 1.88 -2.35
C THR A 49 7.92 1.63 -1.12
N ILE A 50 7.49 0.73 -0.23
CA ILE A 50 8.28 0.32 0.94
C ILE A 50 9.60 -0.32 0.52
N ALA A 51 9.57 -1.24 -0.45
CA ALA A 51 10.78 -1.91 -0.94
C ALA A 51 11.77 -0.92 -1.58
N ALA A 52 11.28 0.04 -2.36
CA ALA A 52 12.12 1.08 -2.96
C ALA A 52 12.77 1.96 -1.89
N LEU A 53 11.99 2.42 -0.91
CA LEU A 53 12.52 3.21 0.20
C LEU A 53 13.51 2.42 1.07
N GLY A 54 13.21 1.15 1.34
CA GLY A 54 14.12 0.23 2.02
C GLY A 54 15.47 0.14 1.29
N GLY A 55 15.42 -0.07 -0.04
CA GLY A 55 16.62 -0.14 -0.88
C GLY A 55 17.46 1.13 -0.86
N GLU A 56 16.84 2.31 -0.85
CA GLU A 56 17.52 3.60 -0.70
C GLU A 56 18.23 3.74 0.67
N THR A 57 17.79 2.98 1.68
CA THR A 57 18.40 2.90 3.01
C THR A 57 19.28 1.67 3.24
N GLY A 58 19.54 0.86 2.20
CA GLY A 58 20.38 -0.34 2.26
C GLY A 58 19.69 -1.58 2.84
N GLU A 59 18.37 -1.58 2.98
CA GLU A 59 17.58 -2.72 3.44
C GLU A 59 16.79 -3.38 2.31
N THR A 60 16.54 -4.68 2.42
CA THR A 60 15.76 -5.42 1.43
C THR A 60 14.53 -6.04 2.09
N CYS A 61 13.45 -6.16 1.32
CA CYS A 61 12.24 -6.87 1.72
C CYS A 61 11.66 -7.61 0.49
N PRO A 62 11.91 -8.92 0.34
CA PRO A 62 11.54 -9.63 -0.88
C PRO A 62 10.06 -10.05 -0.94
N SER A 63 9.33 -10.03 0.18
CA SER A 63 7.91 -10.37 0.24
C SER A 63 7.06 -9.25 0.85
N PRO A 64 5.74 -9.23 0.62
CA PRO A 64 4.84 -8.27 1.27
C PRO A 64 4.95 -8.27 2.80
N ALA A 65 5.01 -9.46 3.40
CA ALA A 65 5.13 -9.61 4.85
C ALA A 65 6.44 -9.00 5.38
N GLU A 66 7.56 -9.25 4.70
CA GLU A 66 8.85 -8.65 5.06
C GLU A 66 8.86 -7.13 4.86
N CYS A 67 8.19 -6.63 3.81
CA CYS A 67 8.11 -5.19 3.58
C CYS A 67 7.28 -4.50 4.67
N PHE A 68 6.13 -5.04 5.04
CA PHE A 68 5.36 -4.46 6.13
C PHE A 68 6.05 -4.61 7.49
N SER A 69 6.76 -5.70 7.75
CA SER A 69 7.61 -5.85 8.94
C SER A 69 8.72 -4.79 8.99
N LEU A 70 9.39 -4.53 7.85
CA LEU A 70 10.32 -3.42 7.71
C LEU A 70 9.65 -2.07 8.00
N ALA A 71 8.47 -1.83 7.43
CA ALA A 71 7.73 -0.59 7.61
C ALA A 71 7.32 -0.37 9.07
N GLU A 72 6.87 -1.39 9.79
CA GLU A 72 6.59 -1.31 11.23
C GLU A 72 7.85 -0.99 12.03
N ARG A 73 8.95 -1.72 11.78
CA ARG A 73 10.24 -1.52 12.47
C ARG A 73 10.84 -0.13 12.24
N ARG A 74 10.61 0.46 11.06
CA ARG A 74 11.02 1.83 10.71
C ARG A 74 10.01 2.91 11.12
N GLY A 75 8.87 2.53 11.70
CA GLY A 75 7.81 3.47 12.09
C GLY A 75 7.04 4.08 10.91
N TRP A 76 7.12 3.47 9.73
CA TRP A 76 6.35 3.86 8.55
C TRP A 76 4.92 3.32 8.58
N SER A 77 4.71 2.17 9.22
CA SER A 77 3.41 1.51 9.32
C SER A 77 3.02 1.24 10.77
N GLU A 78 1.70 1.21 11.01
CA GLU A 78 1.09 0.56 12.17
C GLU A 78 0.92 -0.96 11.91
N ASP A 79 0.33 -1.68 12.87
CA ASP A 79 0.03 -3.12 12.76
C ASP A 79 -0.71 -3.44 11.45
N CYS A 80 -0.07 -4.26 10.63
CA CYS A 80 -0.54 -4.65 9.30
C CYS A 80 -1.14 -6.07 9.24
N LYS A 81 -1.23 -6.80 10.36
CA LYS A 81 -1.59 -8.23 10.37
C LYS A 81 -2.93 -8.51 9.71
N ASP A 82 -3.93 -7.68 10.01
CA ASP A 82 -5.27 -7.81 9.42
C ASP A 82 -5.28 -7.52 7.92
N LEU A 83 -4.53 -6.49 7.49
CA LEU A 83 -4.37 -6.12 6.09
C LEU A 83 -3.73 -7.26 5.29
N LEU A 84 -2.63 -7.82 5.79
CA LEU A 84 -1.92 -8.94 5.16
C LEU A 84 -2.81 -10.17 5.03
N SER A 85 -3.52 -10.53 6.11
CA SER A 85 -4.43 -11.69 6.10
C SER A 85 -5.57 -11.51 5.09
N SER A 86 -6.17 -10.33 5.02
CA SER A 86 -7.21 -10.02 4.03
C SER A 86 -6.68 -10.03 2.60
N PHE A 87 -5.48 -9.51 2.35
CA PHE A 87 -4.87 -9.58 1.03
C PHE A 87 -4.61 -11.03 0.60
N GLU A 88 -4.07 -11.87 1.48
CA GLU A 88 -3.83 -13.30 1.21
C GLU A 88 -5.13 -14.05 0.90
N LYS A 89 -6.20 -13.79 1.66
CA LYS A 89 -7.53 -14.37 1.36
C LYS A 89 -8.05 -13.97 -0.03
N LEU A 90 -7.83 -12.74 -0.47
CA LEU A 90 -8.25 -12.28 -1.81
C LEU A 90 -7.44 -12.88 -2.95
N THR A 91 -6.20 -13.28 -2.71
CA THR A 91 -5.32 -13.83 -3.76
C THR A 91 -5.39 -15.35 -3.85
N THR A 92 -5.71 -16.03 -2.76
CA THR A 92 -5.71 -17.50 -2.68
C THR A 92 -7.09 -18.13 -2.89
N LEU A 93 -8.17 -17.43 -2.53
CA LEU A 93 -9.52 -17.98 -2.57
C LEU A 93 -10.34 -17.36 -3.72
N PRO A 94 -11.32 -18.10 -4.27
CA PRO A 94 -12.30 -17.52 -5.18
C PRO A 94 -12.91 -16.27 -4.56
N LEU A 95 -13.00 -15.20 -5.36
CA LEU A 95 -13.48 -13.88 -4.91
C LEU A 95 -14.80 -13.97 -4.14
N THR A 96 -15.67 -14.91 -4.53
CA THR A 96 -17.00 -15.14 -3.95
C THR A 96 -16.99 -15.55 -2.47
N GLN A 97 -15.90 -16.09 -1.93
CA GLN A 97 -15.89 -16.64 -0.56
C GLN A 97 -15.57 -15.60 0.52
N ASN A 98 -14.78 -14.56 0.22
CA ASN A 98 -14.36 -13.55 1.21
C ASN A 98 -14.56 -12.10 0.74
N ALA A 99 -15.08 -11.88 -0.47
CA ALA A 99 -15.26 -10.54 -1.02
C ALA A 99 -16.07 -9.63 -0.10
N GLU A 100 -17.15 -10.11 0.51
CA GLU A 100 -18.02 -9.29 1.35
C GLU A 100 -17.35 -8.86 2.65
N GLU A 101 -16.69 -9.79 3.35
CA GLU A 101 -15.96 -9.49 4.58
C GLU A 101 -14.88 -8.44 4.32
N ILE A 102 -14.12 -8.62 3.24
CA ILE A 102 -12.97 -7.77 2.92
C ILE A 102 -13.44 -6.44 2.34
N TYR A 103 -14.53 -6.44 1.56
CA TYR A 103 -15.17 -5.21 1.06
C TYR A 103 -15.61 -4.31 2.21
N ALA A 104 -16.21 -4.88 3.27
CA ALA A 104 -16.63 -4.13 4.45
C ALA A 104 -15.46 -3.46 5.19
N ARG A 105 -14.23 -3.97 5.05
CA ARG A 105 -13.02 -3.42 5.67
C ARG A 105 -12.27 -2.42 4.80
N LEU A 106 -12.64 -2.24 3.53
CA LEU A 106 -11.88 -1.39 2.62
C LEU A 106 -11.77 0.07 3.09
N THR A 107 -12.76 0.60 3.80
CA THR A 107 -12.67 1.94 4.40
C THR A 107 -11.56 2.03 5.45
N VAL A 108 -11.37 0.97 6.24
CA VAL A 108 -10.28 0.87 7.22
C VAL A 108 -8.93 0.79 6.50
N TYR A 109 -8.82 -0.06 5.47
CA TYR A 109 -7.58 -0.20 4.70
C TYR A 109 -7.23 1.07 3.91
N HIS A 110 -8.21 1.80 3.41
CA HIS A 110 -7.98 3.10 2.79
C HIS A 110 -7.34 4.09 3.78
N GLN A 111 -7.85 4.16 5.03
CA GLN A 111 -7.26 5.02 6.06
C GLN A 111 -5.85 4.57 6.45
N PHE A 112 -5.62 3.26 6.53
CA PHE A 112 -4.29 2.69 6.75
C PHE A 112 -3.31 3.14 5.64
N PHE A 113 -3.68 3.01 4.37
CA PHE A 113 -2.81 3.43 3.27
C PHE A 113 -2.57 4.94 3.25
N ARG A 114 -3.56 5.77 3.61
CA ARG A 114 -3.37 7.22 3.78
C ARG A 114 -2.31 7.55 4.84
N ARG A 115 -2.33 6.84 5.98
CA ARG A 115 -1.36 7.02 7.07
C ARG A 115 0.03 6.54 6.65
N LEU A 116 0.11 5.35 6.06
CA LEU A 116 1.35 4.80 5.50
C LEU A 116 1.99 5.78 4.49
N HIS A 117 1.20 6.27 3.53
CA HIS A 117 1.67 7.24 2.54
C HIS A 117 2.27 8.49 3.21
N ALA A 118 1.58 9.08 4.20
CA ALA A 118 2.08 10.25 4.91
C ALA A 118 3.40 9.99 5.67
N ASN A 119 3.57 8.78 6.20
CA ASN A 119 4.81 8.38 6.87
C ASN A 119 5.96 8.16 5.87
N LEU A 120 5.69 7.46 4.77
CA LEU A 120 6.67 7.24 3.69
C LEU A 120 7.12 8.57 3.07
N ASP A 121 6.20 9.49 2.82
CA ASP A 121 6.48 10.83 2.31
C ASP A 121 7.40 11.64 3.24
N ARG A 122 7.15 11.56 4.56
CA ARG A 122 8.05 12.15 5.57
C ARG A 122 9.43 11.49 5.56
N ALA A 123 9.48 10.15 5.49
CA ALA A 123 10.73 9.40 5.47
C ALA A 123 11.57 9.72 4.23
N ILE A 124 10.96 9.73 3.04
CA ILE A 124 11.61 10.09 1.77
C ILE A 124 12.17 11.51 1.83
N ARG A 125 11.42 12.48 2.36
CA ARG A 125 11.92 13.87 2.52
C ARG A 125 13.04 14.00 3.54
N SER A 126 13.16 13.07 4.48
CA SER A 126 14.25 13.06 5.47
C SER A 126 15.53 12.39 4.97
N LEU A 127 15.48 11.71 3.81
CA LEU A 127 16.68 11.15 3.21
C LEU A 127 17.62 12.29 2.78
N PRO A 128 18.94 12.17 3.05
CA PRO A 128 19.90 13.11 2.52
C PRO A 128 19.77 13.10 0.99
N SER A 129 19.63 14.29 0.40
CA SER A 129 19.68 14.44 -1.05
C SER A 129 20.96 13.78 -1.54
N GLN A 130 20.88 12.86 -2.49
CA GLN A 130 22.08 12.29 -3.10
C GLN A 130 22.84 13.42 -3.80
N SER A 131 23.74 14.06 -3.06
CA SER A 131 24.67 15.05 -3.56
C SER A 131 25.64 14.33 -4.46
N ASN A 132 25.63 14.72 -5.74
CA ASN A 132 26.53 14.31 -6.81
C ASN A 132 27.91 13.88 -6.29
N SER A 133 28.25 12.62 -6.50
CA SER A 133 29.65 12.23 -6.62
C SER A 133 30.04 12.41 -8.09
N VAL A 134 30.98 13.34 -8.27
CA VAL A 134 31.74 13.67 -9.48
C VAL A 134 32.37 12.43 -10.09
#